data_AF-A0A7H1RQ16-F1
#
_entry.id   AF-A0A7H1RQ16-F1
#
_cell.length_a   1.000
_cell.length_b   1.000
_cell.length_c   1.000
_cell.angle_alpha   90.00
_cell.angle_beta   90.00
_cell.angle_gamma   90.00
#
_symmetry.space_group_name_H-M   'P 1'
#
loop_
_entity.id
_entity.type
_entity.pdbx_description
1 polymer ?
#
loop_
_entity_poly.entity_id
_entity_poly.type
_entity_poly.pdbx_seq_one_letter_code
_entity_poly.pdbx_strand_id
1 'polypeptide(L)'
;MTDYTADLPPVLPVDALREALGRADLDAAAALVDAHDRAVRQALTAVDAALLDPRQIQAWMKLMEAHQAMLEELGQRRDFVADQLQQLQRHQRSANAYLQAMG
;
A
#
# COMPACT_ATOMS: atom_id res chain seq x y z
N MET A 1 15.20 -30.00 14.85
CA MET A 1 14.08 -29.09 15.08
C MET A 1 14.04 -28.21 13.86
N THR A 2 13.22 -28.55 12.88
CA THR A 2 13.16 -27.84 11.59
C THR A 2 12.53 -26.47 11.86
N ASP A 3 13.19 -25.39 11.46
CA ASP A 3 12.65 -24.04 11.58
C ASP A 3 11.41 -23.90 10.70
N TYR A 4 10.22 -24.11 11.30
CA TYR A 4 8.91 -23.97 10.65
C TYR A 4 8.61 -22.56 10.12
N THR A 5 9.49 -21.59 10.40
CA THR A 5 9.38 -20.19 9.93
C THR A 5 9.82 -20.00 8.49
N ALA A 6 10.64 -20.88 7.92
CA ALA A 6 11.11 -20.75 6.54
C ALA A 6 9.99 -20.89 5.49
N ASP A 7 8.87 -21.53 5.86
CA ASP A 7 7.74 -21.81 4.95
C ASP A 7 6.58 -20.80 5.10
N LEU A 8 6.67 -19.82 6.00
CA LEU A 8 5.62 -18.82 6.18
C LEU A 8 5.81 -17.64 5.21
N PRO A 9 4.74 -17.10 4.63
CA PRO A 9 4.83 -15.94 3.76
C PRO A 9 5.39 -14.73 4.50
N PRO A 10 6.11 -13.83 3.80
CA PRO A 10 6.57 -12.59 4.39
C PRO A 10 5.39 -11.73 4.82
N VAL A 11 5.56 -11.02 5.93
CA VAL A 11 4.53 -10.13 6.48
C VAL A 11 4.61 -8.78 5.77
N LEU A 12 3.46 -8.29 5.27
CA LEU A 12 3.36 -6.94 4.71
C LEU A 12 3.68 -5.90 5.80
N PRO A 13 4.63 -4.97 5.58
CA PRO A 13 5.03 -3.98 6.59
C PRO A 13 4.03 -2.81 6.65
N VAL A 14 2.78 -3.10 7.03
CA VAL A 14 1.65 -2.15 7.01
C VAL A 14 1.93 -0.90 7.82
N ASP A 15 2.46 -1.03 9.04
CA ASP A 15 2.68 0.13 9.92
C ASP A 15 3.76 1.06 9.36
N ALA A 16 4.86 0.50 8.84
CA ALA A 16 5.92 1.28 8.22
C ALA A 16 5.44 1.97 6.92
N LEU A 17 4.62 1.29 6.13
CA LEU A 17 3.99 1.88 4.95
C LEU A 17 3.08 3.05 5.33
N ARG A 18 2.23 2.88 6.35
CA ARG A 18 1.34 3.95 6.85
C ARG A 18 2.12 5.14 7.37
N GLU A 19 3.22 4.90 8.09
CA GLU A 19 4.12 5.94 8.60
C GLU A 19 4.76 6.74 7.46
N ALA A 20 5.36 6.07 6.48
CA ALA A 20 5.96 6.71 5.31
C ALA A 20 4.94 7.55 4.53
N LEU A 21 3.76 6.98 4.24
CA LEU A 21 2.67 7.68 3.59
C LEU A 21 2.15 8.87 4.40
N GLY A 22 2.09 8.74 5.74
CA GLY A 22 1.69 9.82 6.64
C GLY A 22 2.65 11.01 6.62
N ARG A 23 3.94 10.78 6.31
CA ARG A 23 4.96 11.82 6.11
C ARG A 23 5.04 12.31 4.67
N ALA A 24 4.19 11.81 3.76
CA ALA A 24 4.28 12.01 2.33
C ALA A 24 5.64 11.59 1.72
N ASP A 25 6.35 10.66 2.37
CA ASP A 25 7.60 10.10 1.89
C ASP A 25 7.30 8.92 0.95
N LEU A 26 7.02 9.25 -0.31
CA LEU A 26 6.64 8.28 -1.34
C LEU A 26 7.81 7.38 -1.75
N ASP A 27 9.04 7.90 -1.67
CA ASP A 27 10.24 7.13 -2.00
C ASP A 27 10.49 6.04 -0.95
N ALA A 28 10.36 6.37 0.35
CA ALA A 28 10.44 5.38 1.42
C ALA A 28 9.32 4.34 1.32
N ALA A 29 8.09 4.76 1.01
CA ALA A 29 6.96 3.85 0.81
C ALA A 29 7.21 2.90 -0.37
N ALA A 30 7.72 3.40 -1.50
CA ALA A 30 8.07 2.58 -2.66
C ALA A 30 9.18 1.56 -2.33
N ALA A 31 10.21 1.98 -1.62
CA ALA A 31 11.29 1.09 -1.19
C ALA A 31 10.80 -0.07 -0.30
N LEU A 32 9.82 0.19 0.58
CA LEU A 32 9.17 -0.85 1.40
C LEU A 32 8.37 -1.85 0.56
N VAL A 33 7.61 -1.36 -0.43
CA VAL A 33 6.86 -2.23 -1.35
C VAL A 33 7.81 -3.10 -2.18
N ASP A 34 8.88 -2.52 -2.73
CA ASP A 34 9.88 -3.25 -3.53
C ASP A 34 10.62 -4.30 -2.69
N ALA A 35 10.96 -3.98 -1.44
CA ALA A 35 11.56 -4.95 -0.52
C ALA A 35 10.60 -6.11 -0.22
N HIS A 36 9.32 -5.81 0.00
CA HIS A 36 8.28 -6.82 0.22
C HIS A 36 8.06 -7.69 -1.02
N ASP A 37 7.99 -7.12 -2.22
CA ASP A 37 7.85 -7.87 -3.47
C ASP A 37 9.01 -8.87 -3.66
N ARG A 38 10.25 -8.43 -3.43
CA ARG A 38 11.41 -9.33 -3.47
C ARG A 38 11.30 -10.47 -2.46
N ALA A 39 10.87 -10.19 -1.23
CA ALA A 39 10.68 -11.21 -0.20
C ALA A 39 9.58 -12.21 -0.59
N VAL A 40 8.47 -11.73 -1.16
CA VAL A 40 7.37 -12.59 -1.65
C VAL A 40 7.86 -13.50 -2.76
N ARG A 41 8.58 -12.96 -3.74
CA ARG A 41 9.15 -13.75 -4.84
C ARG A 41 10.10 -14.83 -4.33
N GLN A 42 10.98 -14.48 -3.39
CA GLN A 42 11.90 -15.45 -2.77
C GLN A 42 11.17 -16.57 -2.04
N ALA A 43 10.14 -16.23 -1.27
CA ALA A 43 9.30 -17.21 -0.58
C ALA A 43 8.58 -18.13 -1.57
N LEU A 44 8.01 -17.57 -2.65
CA LEU A 44 7.35 -18.37 -3.68
C LEU A 44 8.31 -19.31 -4.43
N THR A 45 9.56 -18.89 -4.69
CA THR A 45 10.56 -19.78 -5.30
C THR A 45 11.01 -20.92 -4.40
N ALA A 46 10.89 -20.78 -3.08
CA ALA A 46 11.24 -21.81 -2.12
C ALA A 46 10.09 -22.80 -1.85
N VAL A 47 8.86 -22.42 -2.18
CA VAL A 47 7.65 -23.23 -1.97
C VAL A 47 7.46 -24.23 -3.10
N ASP A 48 7.43 -25.52 -2.76
CA ASP A 48 6.92 -26.55 -3.66
C ASP A 48 5.38 -26.61 -3.52
N ALA A 49 4.66 -26.13 -4.54
CA ALA A 49 3.21 -26.00 -4.51
C ALA A 49 2.48 -27.33 -4.27
N ALA A 50 3.13 -28.47 -4.53
CA ALA A 50 2.59 -29.80 -4.29
C ALA A 50 2.54 -30.18 -2.78
N LEU A 51 3.18 -29.42 -1.90
CA LEU A 51 3.39 -29.78 -0.49
C LEU A 51 2.84 -28.75 0.52
N LEU A 52 2.18 -27.70 0.06
CA LEU A 52 1.60 -26.69 0.94
C LEU A 52 0.56 -27.31 1.88
N ASP A 53 0.81 -27.25 3.19
CA ASP A 53 -0.15 -27.67 4.19
C ASP A 53 -1.30 -26.64 4.34
N PRO A 54 -2.44 -27.03 4.94
CA PRO A 54 -3.58 -26.11 5.11
C PRO A 54 -3.27 -24.84 5.91
N ARG A 55 -2.28 -24.85 6.82
CA ARG A 55 -1.91 -23.67 7.61
C ARG A 55 -1.11 -22.68 6.76
N GLN A 56 -0.22 -23.19 5.91
CA GLN A 56 0.55 -22.37 4.97
C GLN A 56 -0.39 -21.72 3.94
N ILE A 57 -1.35 -22.47 3.39
CA ILE A 57 -2.38 -21.91 2.50
C ILE A 57 -3.13 -20.76 3.19
N GLN A 58 -3.58 -20.97 4.43
CA GLN A 58 -4.26 -19.93 5.21
C GLN A 58 -3.37 -18.70 5.46
N ALA A 59 -2.07 -18.88 5.68
CA ALA A 59 -1.13 -17.77 5.84
C ALA A 59 -0.99 -16.96 4.55
N TRP A 60 -0.90 -17.61 3.39
CA TRP A 60 -0.86 -16.95 2.08
C TRP A 60 -2.16 -16.21 1.77
N MET A 61 -3.32 -16.80 2.10
CA MET A 61 -4.61 -16.12 1.98
C MET A 61 -4.67 -14.85 2.83
N LYS A 62 -4.20 -14.90 4.09
CA LYS A 62 -4.13 -13.72 4.95
C LYS A 62 -3.21 -12.63 4.38
N LEU A 63 -2.12 -13.00 3.73
CA LEU A 63 -1.26 -12.03 3.04
C LEU A 63 -2.01 -11.34 1.89
N MET A 64 -2.77 -12.09 1.09
CA MET A 64 -3.62 -11.50 0.03
C MET A 64 -4.68 -10.56 0.58
N GLU A 65 -5.33 -10.92 1.69
CA GLU A 65 -6.28 -10.05 2.38
C GLU A 65 -5.62 -8.74 2.85
N ALA A 66 -4.40 -8.83 3.40
CA ALA A 66 -3.64 -7.65 3.79
C ALA A 66 -3.26 -6.76 2.60
N HIS A 67 -2.89 -7.35 1.44
CA HIS A 67 -2.65 -6.59 0.21
C HIS A 67 -3.91 -5.87 -0.27
N GLN A 68 -5.06 -6.55 -0.27
CA GLN A 68 -6.33 -5.95 -0.68
C GLN A 68 -6.71 -4.78 0.23
N ALA A 69 -6.61 -4.96 1.55
CA ALA A 69 -6.88 -3.90 2.52
C ALA A 69 -5.96 -2.67 2.31
N MET A 70 -4.68 -2.90 2.03
CA MET A 70 -3.73 -1.82 1.76
C MET A 70 -4.07 -1.07 0.45
N LEU A 71 -4.47 -1.77 -0.60
CA LEU A 71 -4.91 -1.15 -1.86
C LEU A 71 -6.18 -0.30 -1.68
N GLU A 72 -7.13 -0.79 -0.87
CA GLU A 72 -8.33 -0.03 -0.51
C GLU A 72 -7.98 1.24 0.26
N GLU A 73 -7.08 1.15 1.25
CA GLU A 73 -6.60 2.32 2.00
C GLU A 73 -5.92 3.35 1.08
N LEU A 74 -5.07 2.90 0.16
CA LEU A 74 -4.43 3.77 -0.83
C LEU A 74 -5.45 4.41 -1.78
N GLY A 75 -6.46 3.66 -2.22
CA GLY A 75 -7.55 4.17 -3.03
C GLY A 75 -8.29 5.31 -2.32
N GLN A 76 -8.69 5.11 -1.07
CA GLN A 76 -9.35 6.12 -0.25
C GLN A 76 -8.50 7.38 -0.07
N ARG A 77 -7.20 7.22 0.21
CA ARG A 77 -6.26 8.35 0.33
C ARG A 77 -6.12 9.13 -0.98
N ARG A 78 -6.01 8.42 -2.11
CA ARG A 78 -5.93 9.05 -3.44
C ARG A 78 -7.19 9.86 -3.72
N ASP A 79 -8.36 9.28 -3.48
CA ASP A 79 -9.64 9.91 -3.76
C ASP A 79 -9.84 11.15 -2.87
N PHE A 80 -9.45 11.07 -1.59
CA PHE A 80 -9.43 12.22 -0.69
C PHE A 80 -8.53 13.35 -1.22
N VAL A 81 -7.31 13.05 -1.66
CA VAL A 81 -6.40 14.07 -2.22
C VAL A 81 -6.98 14.67 -3.50
N ALA A 82 -7.59 13.86 -4.37
CA ALA A 82 -8.23 14.34 -5.59
C ALA A 82 -9.36 15.35 -5.30
N ASP A 83 -10.20 15.06 -4.31
CA ASP A 83 -11.27 15.96 -3.87
C ASP A 83 -10.71 17.29 -3.34
N GLN A 84 -9.64 17.25 -2.54
CA GLN A 84 -9.00 18.45 -2.01
C GLN A 84 -8.39 19.32 -3.12
N LEU A 85 -7.76 18.69 -4.13
CA LEU A 85 -7.24 19.39 -5.30
C LEU A 85 -8.36 20.07 -6.10
N GLN A 86 -9.49 19.39 -6.29
CA GLN A 86 -10.64 19.98 -6.99
C GLN A 86 -11.22 21.18 -6.24
N GLN A 87 -11.29 21.13 -4.90
CA GLN A 87 -11.74 22.25 -4.08
C GLN A 87 -10.80 23.45 -4.21
N LEU A 88 -9.48 23.23 -4.15
CA LEU A 88 -8.48 24.29 -4.35
C LEU A 88 -8.60 24.95 -5.72
N GLN A 89 -8.78 24.18 -6.79
CA GLN A 89 -8.98 24.70 -8.15
C GLN A 89 -10.28 25.53 -8.28
N ARG A 90 -11.35 25.16 -7.56
CA ARG A 90 -12.58 25.96 -7.51
C ARG A 90 -12.35 27.27 -6.79
N HIS A 91 -11.68 27.25 -5.64
CA HIS A 91 -11.35 28.46 -4.88
C HIS A 91 -10.45 29.43 -5.65
N GLN A 92 -9.46 28.90 -6.39
CA GLN A 92 -8.60 29.73 -7.24
C GLN A 92 -9.40 30.41 -8.35
N ARG A 93 -10.31 29.69 -9.01
CA ARG A 93 -11.18 30.26 -10.05
C ARG A 93 -12.11 31.33 -9.50
N SER A 94 -12.73 31.11 -8.34
CA SER A 94 -13.58 32.13 -7.72
C SER A 94 -12.79 33.37 -7.31
N ALA A 95 -11.61 33.21 -6.71
CA ALA A 95 -10.75 34.33 -6.33
C ALA A 95 -10.32 35.17 -7.54
N ASN A 96 -9.93 34.51 -8.64
CA ASN A 96 -9.59 35.20 -9.89
C ASN A 96 -10.79 35.95 -10.48
N ALA A 97 -12.00 35.37 -10.43
CA ALA A 97 -13.21 36.04 -10.90
C ALA A 97 -13.54 37.30 -10.08
N TYR A 98 -13.38 37.24 -8.75
CA TYR A 98 -13.53 38.42 -7.89
C TYR A 98 -12.52 39.52 -8.21
N LEU A 99 -11.25 39.17 -8.41
CA LEU A 99 -10.21 40.13 -8.78
C LEU A 99 -10.48 40.78 -10.15
N GLN A 100 -10.97 40.01 -11.12
CA GLN A 100 -11.35 40.53 -12.44
C GLN A 100 -12.60 41.41 -12.41
N ALA A 101 -13.53 41.18 -11.47
CA ALA A 101 -14.73 42.01 -11.33
C ALA A 101 -14.48 43.33 -10.57
N MET A 102 -13.36 43.43 -9.84
CA MET A 102 -12.96 44.64 -9.09
C MET A 102 -11.99 45.55 -9.86
N GLY A 103 -11.36 45.05 -10.94
CA GLY A 103 -10.53 45.82 -11.86
C GLY A 103 -11.32 46.33 -13.05
#